data_AF-A0AAN3P019-F1
#
_entry.id   AF-A0AAN3P019-F1
#
_cell.length_a   1.000
_cell.length_b   1.000
_cell.length_c   1.000
_cell.angle_alpha   90.00
_cell.angle_beta   90.00
_cell.angle_gamma   90.00
#
_symmetry.space_group_name_H-M   'P 1'
#
loop_
_entity.id
_entity.type
_entity.pdbx_description
1 polymer ?
#
loop_
_entity_poly.entity_id
_entity_poly.type
_entity_poly.pdbx_seq_one_letter_code
_entity_poly.pdbx_strand_id
1 'polypeptide(L)' 'RYANRYPVTIEAISSGRFDVKSMVTHIYDYRDVQQAFEESVNNKRDIIKGVIKISD' A
#
# COMPACT_ATOMS: atom_id res chain seq x y z
N ARG A 1 15.38 -3.87 4.73
CA ARG A 1 16.24 -4.42 3.66
C ARG A 1 15.52 -5.63 3.06
N TYR A 2 15.43 -5.72 1.73
CA TYR A 2 14.83 -6.87 1.03
C TYR A 2 15.82 -8.06 0.99
N ALA A 3 15.32 -9.29 1.04
CA ALA A 3 16.12 -10.51 1.18
C ALA A 3 15.71 -11.61 0.18
N ASN A 4 15.55 -11.25 -1.10
CA ASN A 4 15.24 -12.19 -2.20
C ASN A 4 14.02 -13.10 -1.99
N ARG A 5 13.03 -12.65 -1.18
CA ARG A 5 11.84 -13.44 -0.81
C ARG A 5 10.59 -13.20 -1.68
N TYR A 6 10.68 -12.37 -2.70
CA TYR A 6 9.55 -11.96 -3.54
C TYR A 6 8.77 -13.15 -4.13
N PRO A 7 9.39 -14.22 -4.66
CA PRO A 7 8.64 -15.38 -5.17
C PRO A 7 7.79 -16.05 -4.08
N VAL A 8 8.37 -16.26 -2.90
CA VAL A 8 7.69 -16.88 -1.75
C VAL A 8 6.54 -16.00 -1.25
N THR A 9 6.74 -14.68 -1.21
CA THR A 9 5.70 -13.73 -0.80
C THR A 9 4.53 -13.72 -1.78
N ILE A 10 4.78 -13.80 -3.09
CA ILE A 10 3.71 -13.89 -4.10
C ILE A 10 2.88 -15.15 -3.89
N GLU A 11 3.54 -16.31 -3.73
CA GLU A 11 2.87 -17.59 -3.50
C GLU A 11 2.01 -17.56 -2.22
N ALA A 12 2.51 -16.95 -1.15
CA ALA A 12 1.78 -16.81 0.11
C ALA A 12 0.53 -15.92 -0.03
N ILE A 13 0.60 -14.88 -0.86
CA ILE A 13 -0.55 -14.00 -1.14
C ILE A 13 -1.56 -14.71 -2.05
N SER A 14 -1.11 -15.35 -3.13
CA SER A 14 -2.00 -16.03 -4.09
C SER A 14 -2.71 -17.25 -3.48
N SER A 15 -2.07 -17.94 -2.54
CA SER A 15 -2.66 -19.02 -1.75
C SER A 15 -3.60 -18.55 -0.63
N GLY A 16 -3.77 -17.23 -0.46
CA GLY A 16 -4.65 -16.65 0.55
C GLY A 16 -4.10 -16.71 1.98
N ARG A 17 -2.83 -17.09 2.18
CA ARG A 17 -2.19 -17.13 3.50
C ARG A 17 -1.94 -15.73 4.08
N PHE A 18 -1.85 -14.72 3.22
CA PHE A 18 -1.66 -13.32 3.61
C PHE A 18 -2.57 -12.40 2.80
N ASP A 19 -3.47 -11.70 3.49
CA ASP A 19 -4.24 -10.61 2.91
C ASP A 19 -3.49 -9.29 3.07
N VAL A 20 -2.97 -8.77 1.97
CA VAL A 20 -2.28 -7.47 1.92
C VAL A 20 -3.21 -6.31 1.59
N LYS A 21 -4.45 -6.59 1.17
CA LYS A 21 -5.39 -5.56 0.73
C LYS A 21 -6.03 -4.85 1.92
N SER A 22 -6.35 -5.57 2.99
CA SER A 22 -6.91 -4.99 4.23
C SER A 22 -6.00 -4.00 4.96
N MET A 23 -4.69 -4.03 4.68
CA MET A 23 -3.74 -3.05 5.25
C MET A 23 -3.82 -1.67 4.57
N VAL A 24 -4.38 -1.59 3.35
CA VAL A 24 -4.51 -0.33 2.63
C VAL A 24 -5.64 0.48 3.26
N THR A 25 -5.32 1.61 3.87
CA THR A 25 -6.32 2.48 4.50
C THR A 25 -6.78 3.60 3.58
N HIS A 26 -5.93 4.05 2.65
CA HIS A 26 -6.24 5.16 1.75
C HIS A 26 -5.76 4.85 0.33
N ILE A 27 -6.59 5.18 -0.65
CA ILE A 27 -6.29 5.06 -2.08
C ILE A 27 -6.47 6.44 -2.69
N TYR A 28 -5.45 6.90 -3.40
CA TYR A 28 -5.40 8.21 -4.04
C TYR A 28 -5.25 8.05 -5.55
N ASP A 29 -5.84 8.96 -6.32
CA ASP A 29 -5.54 9.08 -7.74
C ASP A 29 -4.15 9.71 -7.93
N TYR A 30 -3.54 9.46 -9.09
CA TYR A 30 -2.26 10.07 -9.45
C TYR A 30 -2.27 11.61 -9.44
N ARG A 31 -3.44 12.23 -9.67
CA ARG A 31 -3.58 13.70 -9.63
C ARG A 31 -3.45 14.25 -8.21
N ASP A 32 -3.72 13.43 -7.20
CA ASP A 32 -3.77 13.82 -5.78
C ASP A 32 -2.51 13.39 -5.01
N VAL A 33 -1.42 13.15 -5.74
CA VAL A 33 -0.13 12.74 -5.15
C VAL A 33 0.34 13.70 -4.05
N GLN A 34 0.19 15.01 -4.26
CA GLN A 34 0.60 16.01 -3.27
C GLN A 34 -0.16 15.83 -1.95
N GLN A 35 -1.49 15.69 -2.02
CA GLN A 35 -2.34 15.43 -0.86
C GLN A 35 -1.97 14.11 -0.17
N ALA A 36 -1.74 13.05 -0.96
CA ALA A 36 -1.36 11.74 -0.43
C ALA A 36 -0.09 11.79 0.44
N PHE A 37 0.92 12.57 0.01
CA PHE A 37 2.15 12.76 0.78
C PHE A 37 1.94 13.63 2.02
N GLU A 38 1.18 14.73 1.93
CA GLU A 38 0.90 15.59 3.07
C GLU A 38 0.12 14.86 4.18
N GLU A 39 -0.92 14.13 3.81
CA GLU A 39 -1.70 13.35 4.77
C GLU A 39 -0.87 12.22 5.38
N SER A 40 -0.02 11.55 4.60
CA SER A 40 0.88 10.49 5.12
C SER A 40 1.84 11.00 6.19
N VAL A 41 2.21 12.29 6.15
CA VAL A 41 3.06 12.92 7.17
C VAL A 41 2.26 13.43 8.36
N ASN A 42 1.09 14.01 8.11
CA ASN A 42 0.33 14.73 9.14
C ASN A 42 -0.70 13.85 9.88
N ASN A 43 -1.25 12.83 9.22
CA ASN A 43 -2.33 11.96 9.74
C ASN A 43 -1.84 10.54 10.05
N LYS A 44 -0.68 10.43 10.72
CA LYS A 44 -0.02 9.14 11.01
C LYS A 44 -0.85 8.18 11.87
N ARG A 45 -1.87 8.67 12.58
CA ARG A 45 -2.77 7.85 13.40
C ARG A 45 -3.77 7.07 12.56
N ASP A 46 -4.17 7.63 11.41
CA ASP A 46 -5.26 7.12 10.59
C ASP A 46 -4.73 6.45 9.30
N ILE A 47 -3.52 6.83 8.86
CA ILE A 47 -2.87 6.26 7.68
C ILE A 47 -1.89 5.17 8.09
N ILE A 48 -2.29 3.91 7.85
CA ILE A 48 -1.41 2.75 7.93
C ILE A 48 -0.66 2.58 6.60
N LYS A 49 -1.40 2.63 5.49
CA LYS A 49 -0.82 2.53 4.14
C LYS A 49 -1.66 3.27 3.11
N GLY A 50 -1.08 4.33 2.56
CA GLY A 50 -1.58 5.01 1.37
C GLY A 50 -1.10 4.34 0.09
N VAL A 51 -1.97 4.22 -0.92
CA VAL A 51 -1.66 3.69 -2.26
C VAL A 51 -2.04 4.73 -3.30
N ILE A 52 -1.15 5.01 -4.25
CA ILE A 52 -1.42 5.90 -5.38
C ILE A 52 -1.70 5.05 -6.61
N LYS A 53 -2.87 5.22 -7.22
CA LYS A 53 -3.30 4.55 -8.45
C LYS A 53 -2.86 5.38 -9.67
N ILE A 54 -2.10 4.77 -10.57
CA ILE A 54 -1.50 5.45 -11.74
C ILE A 54 -2.35 5.29 -13.01
N SER A 55 -3.06 4.19 -13.15
CA SER A 55 -3.97 3.88 -14.26
C SER A 55 -5.16 3.11 -13.74
N ASP A 56 -6.29 3.19 -14.44
CA ASP A 56 -7.49 2.40 -14.11
C ASP A 56 -7.29 0.90 -14.23
#